data_AF-A0A851D5C8-F1
#
_entry.id   AF-A0A851D5C8-F1
#
_cell.length_a   1.000
_cell.length_b   1.000
_cell.length_c   1.000
_cell.angle_alpha   90.00
_cell.angle_beta   90.00
_cell.angle_gamma   90.00
#
_symmetry.space_group_name_H-M   'P 1'
#
loop_
_entity.id
_entity.type
_entity.pdbx_description
1 polymer ?
#
loop_
_entity_poly.entity_id
_entity_poly.type
_entity_poly.pdbx_seq_one_letter_code
_entity_poly.pdbx_strand_id
1 'polypeptide(L)'
;PAGDDLAQIGFSERVNPAQLFEPTGHCWVHRWCAAWSAGVAQAAAGLAGVDRAVFSGISQKCEHCRRTGATIPCRAAGCPRLYHLPCAAAAGCFQSMKTLRLLCPEHVAEAARTEDARCSVCDGPGELRDLVFC
;
A
#
# COMPACT_ATOMS: atom_id res chain seq x y z
N PRO A 1 8.96 9.07 -22.08
CA PRO A 1 8.36 10.01 -21.11
C PRO A 1 7.44 9.24 -20.15
N ALA A 2 8.00 8.77 -19.02
CA ALA A 2 7.28 8.02 -18.00
C ALA A 2 6.66 8.98 -16.96
N GLY A 3 5.71 9.80 -17.43
CA GLY A 3 5.14 10.88 -16.62
C GLY A 3 3.69 11.13 -16.96
N ASP A 4 2.81 10.16 -16.65
CA ASP A 4 1.42 10.46 -16.28
C ASP A 4 0.65 9.26 -15.67
N ASP A 5 1.21 8.05 -15.63
CA ASP A 5 0.46 6.87 -15.14
C ASP A 5 0.05 6.99 -13.65
N LEU A 6 0.80 7.75 -12.85
CA LEU A 6 0.43 8.01 -11.44
C LEU A 6 -0.77 8.96 -11.30
N ALA A 7 -1.09 9.75 -12.32
CA ALA A 7 -2.25 10.65 -12.31
C ALA A 7 -3.59 9.91 -12.40
N GLN A 8 -3.59 8.60 -12.64
CA GLN A 8 -4.80 7.76 -12.60
C GLN A 8 -5.02 7.10 -11.22
N ILE A 9 -4.08 7.24 -10.28
CA ILE A 9 -4.15 6.56 -8.96
C ILE A 9 -4.81 7.42 -7.89
N GLY A 10 -5.87 6.89 -7.28
CA GLY A 10 -6.62 7.55 -6.22
C GLY A 10 -7.53 8.66 -6.75
N PHE A 11 -8.18 9.39 -5.84
CA PHE A 11 -9.07 10.49 -6.21
C PHE A 11 -8.46 11.82 -5.78
N SER A 12 -8.63 12.86 -6.60
CA SER A 12 -8.03 14.17 -6.32
C SER A 12 -8.57 14.80 -5.03
N GLU A 13 -9.79 14.45 -4.63
CA GLU A 13 -10.45 14.90 -3.41
C GLU A 13 -11.14 13.74 -2.69
N ARG A 14 -11.76 14.03 -1.54
CA ARG A 14 -12.57 13.06 -0.81
C ARG A 14 -13.75 12.63 -1.67
N VAL A 15 -14.01 11.33 -1.74
CA VAL A 15 -15.12 10.76 -2.50
C VAL A 15 -16.34 10.56 -1.59
N ASN A 16 -17.56 10.69 -2.12
CA ASN A 16 -18.74 10.25 -1.40
C ASN A 16 -18.86 8.71 -1.51
N PRO A 17 -19.14 7.95 -0.44
CA PRO A 17 -19.41 6.53 -0.53
C PRO A 17 -20.35 6.14 -1.68
N ALA A 18 -21.41 6.93 -1.94
CA ALA A 18 -22.35 6.67 -3.02
C ALA A 18 -21.73 6.67 -4.44
N GLN A 19 -20.53 7.23 -4.62
CA GLN A 19 -19.80 7.22 -5.89
C GLN A 19 -18.84 6.02 -6.03
N LEU A 20 -18.61 5.28 -4.94
CA LEU A 20 -17.70 4.12 -4.91
C LEU A 20 -18.45 2.79 -5.01
N PHE A 21 -19.66 2.73 -4.49
CA PHE A 21 -20.47 1.52 -4.47
C PHE A 21 -21.47 1.51 -5.63
N GLU A 22 -21.61 0.35 -6.26
CA GLU A 22 -22.71 0.04 -7.16
C GLU A 22 -24.06 0.16 -6.41
N PRO A 23 -25.19 0.33 -7.12
CA PRO A 23 -26.52 0.35 -6.50
C PRO A 23 -26.82 -0.89 -5.64
N THR A 24 -26.14 -2.01 -5.92
CA THR A 24 -26.22 -3.27 -5.16
C THR A 24 -25.41 -3.25 -3.85
N GLY A 25 -24.67 -2.16 -3.58
CA GLY A 25 -23.79 -2.01 -2.42
C GLY A 25 -22.39 -2.61 -2.59
N HIS A 26 -22.05 -3.15 -3.76
CA HIS A 26 -20.74 -3.74 -4.02
C HIS A 26 -19.74 -2.72 -4.54
N CYS A 27 -18.46 -2.92 -4.29
CA CYS A 27 -17.38 -2.16 -4.93
C CYS A 27 -16.24 -3.09 -5.34
N TRP A 28 -15.46 -2.66 -6.33
CA TRP A 28 -14.33 -3.41 -6.84
C TRP A 28 -13.02 -2.80 -6.33
N VAL A 29 -12.12 -3.67 -5.89
CA VAL A 29 -10.79 -3.29 -5.44
C VAL A 29 -9.75 -4.23 -6.00
N HIS A 30 -8.56 -3.71 -6.26
CA HIS A 30 -7.42 -4.55 -6.58
C HIS A 30 -7.05 -5.42 -5.37
N ARG A 31 -6.90 -6.73 -5.60
CA ARG A 31 -6.55 -7.71 -4.56
C ARG A 31 -5.33 -7.29 -3.75
N TRP A 32 -4.25 -6.87 -4.42
CA TRP A 32 -3.01 -6.49 -3.73
C TRP A 32 -3.14 -5.17 -2.96
N CYS A 33 -3.91 -4.20 -3.45
CA CYS A 33 -4.21 -3.00 -2.65
C CYS A 33 -4.97 -3.36 -1.37
N ALA A 34 -5.97 -4.25 -1.47
CA ALA A 34 -6.73 -4.71 -0.32
C ALA A 34 -5.84 -5.50 0.67
N ALA A 35 -5.08 -6.49 0.20
CA ALA A 35 -4.25 -7.35 1.04
C ALA A 35 -3.20 -6.60 1.88
N TRP A 36 -2.70 -5.47 1.37
CA TRP A 36 -1.73 -4.62 2.07
C TRP A 36 -2.37 -3.59 3.02
N SER A 37 -3.69 -3.44 2.97
CA SER A 37 -4.40 -2.41 3.73
C SER A 37 -4.40 -2.68 5.23
N ALA A 38 -4.45 -1.62 6.03
CA ALA A 38 -4.61 -1.72 7.47
C ALA A 38 -5.91 -2.49 7.83
N GLY A 39 -5.80 -3.49 8.71
CA GLY A 39 -6.95 -4.26 9.20
C GLY A 39 -7.48 -5.32 8.24
N VAL A 40 -6.87 -5.50 7.06
CA VAL A 40 -7.21 -6.61 6.14
C VAL A 40 -6.37 -7.83 6.48
N ALA A 41 -7.00 -9.01 6.47
CA ALA A 41 -6.34 -10.28 6.74
C ALA A 41 -6.82 -11.39 5.77
N GLN A 42 -5.98 -12.39 5.57
CA GLN A 42 -6.35 -13.60 4.86
C GLN A 42 -7.30 -14.45 5.72
N ALA A 43 -8.41 -14.88 5.12
CA ALA A 43 -9.43 -15.74 5.71
C ALA A 43 -9.74 -16.90 4.75
N ALA A 44 -10.54 -17.88 5.23
CA ALA A 44 -10.90 -19.06 4.44
C ALA A 44 -11.61 -18.72 3.11
N ALA A 45 -12.45 -17.68 3.11
CA ALA A 45 -13.20 -17.23 1.95
C ALA A 45 -12.49 -16.12 1.13
N GLY A 46 -11.22 -15.79 1.43
CA GLY A 46 -10.50 -14.72 0.75
C GLY A 46 -9.96 -13.66 1.71
N LEU A 47 -10.22 -12.38 1.43
CA LEU A 47 -9.78 -11.27 2.30
C LEU A 47 -10.94 -10.79 3.18
N ALA A 48 -10.68 -10.64 4.48
CA ALA A 48 -11.63 -10.08 5.45
C ALA A 48 -11.24 -8.63 5.82
N GLY A 49 -12.23 -7.79 6.12
CA GLY A 49 -12.03 -6.39 6.54
C GLY A 49 -11.79 -5.38 5.40
N VAL A 50 -11.98 -5.82 4.15
CA VAL A 50 -11.76 -4.99 2.95
C VAL A 50 -12.73 -3.81 2.88
N ASP A 51 -13.97 -4.02 3.29
CA ASP A 51 -15.03 -3.00 3.41
C ASP A 51 -14.59 -1.83 4.32
N ARG A 52 -14.02 -2.14 5.49
CA ARG A 52 -13.53 -1.14 6.43
C ARG A 52 -12.32 -0.39 5.87
N ALA A 53 -11.44 -1.08 5.16
CA ALA A 53 -10.29 -0.46 4.49
C ALA A 53 -10.75 0.51 3.39
N VAL A 54 -11.72 0.10 2.55
CA VAL A 54 -12.31 0.97 1.51
C VAL A 54 -12.91 2.21 2.15
N PHE A 55 -13.78 2.04 3.15
CA PHE A 55 -14.46 3.15 3.82
C PHE A 55 -13.48 4.13 4.46
N SER A 56 -12.44 3.62 5.14
CA SER A 56 -11.38 4.46 5.69
C SER A 56 -10.65 5.24 4.58
N GLY A 57 -10.25 4.54 3.51
CA GLY A 57 -9.47 5.10 2.41
C GLY A 57 -10.08 6.33 1.72
N ILE A 58 -11.41 6.45 1.74
CA ILE A 58 -12.17 7.54 1.13
C ILE A 58 -11.64 8.94 1.50
N SER A 59 -11.16 9.12 2.74
CA SER A 59 -10.63 10.39 3.23
C SER A 59 -9.12 10.40 3.46
N GLN A 60 -8.46 9.24 3.33
CA GLN A 60 -7.02 9.12 3.61
C GLN A 60 -6.18 9.50 2.41
N LYS A 61 -5.24 10.43 2.61
CA LYS A 61 -4.33 10.91 1.57
C LYS A 61 -3.08 10.05 1.49
N CYS A 62 -2.66 9.75 0.27
CA CYS A 62 -1.36 9.16 -0.02
C CYS A 62 -0.24 10.16 0.30
N GLU A 63 0.80 9.73 1.00
CA GLU A 63 1.94 10.59 1.33
C GLU A 63 2.73 11.01 0.08
N HIS A 64 2.73 10.19 -0.97
CA HIS A 64 3.44 10.47 -2.22
C HIS A 64 2.63 11.35 -3.18
N CYS A 65 1.45 10.90 -3.64
CA CYS A 65 0.68 11.62 -4.66
C CYS A 65 -0.34 12.62 -4.08
N ARG A 66 -0.53 12.66 -2.75
CA ARG A 66 -1.49 13.53 -2.03
C ARG A 66 -2.98 13.32 -2.35
N ARG A 67 -3.31 12.38 -3.23
CA ARG A 67 -4.68 11.96 -3.58
C ARG A 67 -5.27 11.01 -2.53
N THR A 68 -6.59 10.95 -2.44
CA THR A 68 -7.32 10.09 -1.50
C THR A 68 -7.37 8.63 -1.97
N GLY A 69 -7.78 7.72 -1.08
CA GLY A 69 -7.85 6.28 -1.34
C GLY A 69 -6.64 5.49 -0.83
N ALA A 70 -5.74 6.11 -0.06
CA ALA A 70 -4.55 5.45 0.47
C ALA A 70 -4.87 4.67 1.74
N THR A 71 -4.57 3.38 1.76
CA THR A 71 -4.96 2.47 2.86
C THR A 71 -3.81 1.62 3.39
N ILE A 72 -2.63 1.70 2.76
CA ILE A 72 -1.46 0.88 3.10
C ILE A 72 -0.56 1.67 4.05
N PRO A 73 -0.45 1.26 5.32
CA PRO A 73 0.31 2.01 6.30
C PRO A 73 1.80 1.66 6.27
N CYS A 74 2.63 2.64 6.58
CA CYS A 74 3.94 2.35 7.15
C CYS A 74 3.75 1.61 8.49
N ARG A 75 4.46 0.49 8.67
CA ARG A 75 4.35 -0.37 9.87
C ARG A 75 5.37 -0.05 10.96
N ALA A 76 6.11 1.05 10.81
CA ALA A 76 6.91 1.61 11.91
C ALA A 76 5.98 2.16 13.00
N ALA A 77 6.38 2.01 14.27
CA ALA A 77 5.54 2.41 15.40
C ALA A 77 5.22 3.91 15.36
N GLY A 78 3.92 4.24 15.43
CA GLY A 78 3.45 5.64 15.45
C GLY A 78 3.56 6.39 14.11
N CYS A 79 4.04 5.77 13.03
CA CYS A 79 4.13 6.45 11.75
C CYS A 79 2.73 6.61 11.10
N PRO A 80 2.28 7.84 10.80
CA PRO A 80 0.94 8.07 10.26
C PRO A 80 0.86 7.92 8.73
N ARG A 81 1.98 7.63 8.06
CA ARG A 81 2.07 7.68 6.60
C ARG A 81 1.30 6.53 5.94
N LEU A 82 0.45 6.89 4.99
CA LEU A 82 -0.33 5.98 4.17
C LEU A 82 0.06 6.13 2.72
N TYR A 83 0.01 5.03 1.97
CA TYR A 83 0.32 5.01 0.55
C TYR A 83 -0.73 4.21 -0.23
N HIS A 84 -0.84 4.51 -1.52
CA HIS A 84 -1.28 3.50 -2.49
C HIS A 84 -0.12 2.56 -2.78
N LEU A 85 -0.42 1.31 -3.17
CA LEU A 85 0.62 0.30 -3.43
C LEU A 85 1.65 0.76 -4.50
N PRO A 86 1.24 1.23 -5.69
CA PRO A 86 2.21 1.73 -6.69
C PRO A 86 2.92 3.01 -6.25
N CYS A 87 2.26 3.87 -5.48
CA CYS A 87 2.88 5.10 -4.95
C CYS A 87 3.95 4.81 -3.89
N ALA A 88 3.81 3.72 -3.13
CA ALA A 88 4.83 3.28 -2.19
C ALA A 88 6.14 2.96 -2.92
N ALA A 89 6.06 2.20 -4.01
CA ALA A 89 7.20 1.82 -4.84
C ALA A 89 7.85 3.07 -5.44
N ALA A 90 7.06 3.96 -6.05
CA ALA A 90 7.54 5.22 -6.62
C ALA A 90 8.19 6.15 -5.57
N ALA A 91 7.79 6.05 -4.31
CA ALA A 91 8.38 6.82 -3.21
C ALA A 91 9.65 6.18 -2.62
N GLY A 92 10.09 5.01 -3.08
CA GLY A 92 11.21 4.27 -2.50
C GLY A 92 10.89 3.70 -1.11
N CYS A 93 9.64 3.30 -0.87
CA CYS A 93 9.28 2.56 0.33
C CYS A 93 9.78 1.12 0.23
N PHE A 94 10.23 0.55 1.35
CA PHE A 94 10.46 -0.89 1.41
C PHE A 94 9.12 -1.63 1.45
N GLN A 95 9.01 -2.68 0.64
CA GLN A 95 7.81 -3.49 0.48
C GLN A 95 8.18 -4.98 0.59
N SER A 96 7.91 -5.58 1.75
CA SER A 96 8.05 -7.02 1.92
C SER A 96 6.87 -7.75 1.29
N MET A 97 7.10 -8.44 0.18
CA MET A 97 6.09 -9.32 -0.43
C MET A 97 5.80 -10.57 0.41
N LYS A 98 6.74 -10.96 1.30
CA LYS A 98 6.61 -12.14 2.17
C LYS A 98 5.58 -11.88 3.28
N THR A 99 5.62 -10.69 3.89
CA THR A 99 4.78 -10.34 5.05
C THR A 99 3.75 -9.25 4.76
N LEU A 100 3.72 -8.73 3.52
CA LEU A 100 2.86 -7.61 3.09
C LEU A 100 3.07 -6.36 3.97
N ARG A 101 4.33 -6.13 4.36
CA ARG A 101 4.74 -5.04 5.23
C ARG A 101 5.37 -3.91 4.42
N LEU A 102 4.91 -2.68 4.66
CA LEU A 102 5.49 -1.47 4.10
C LEU A 102 6.26 -0.68 5.17
N LEU A 103 7.45 -0.19 4.81
CA LEU A 103 8.19 0.82 5.58
C LEU A 103 8.48 2.03 4.68
N CYS A 104 8.12 3.23 5.14
CA CYS A 104 8.34 4.45 4.38
C CYS A 104 9.84 4.80 4.30
N PRO A 105 10.24 5.78 3.48
CA PRO A 105 11.66 6.09 3.27
C PRO A 105 12.41 6.52 4.53
N GLU A 106 11.72 7.03 5.55
CA GLU A 106 12.34 7.35 6.86
C GLU A 106 12.57 6.12 7.74
N HIS A 107 11.82 5.04 7.51
CA HIS A 107 11.89 3.81 8.32
C HIS A 107 12.45 2.61 7.54
N VAL A 108 12.95 2.82 6.32
CA VAL A 108 13.52 1.74 5.50
C VAL A 108 14.71 1.05 6.17
N ALA A 109 15.49 1.78 6.98
CA ALA A 109 16.61 1.22 7.74
C ALA A 109 16.16 0.15 8.76
N GLU A 110 14.89 0.16 9.20
CA GLU A 110 14.36 -0.89 10.07
C GLU A 110 14.23 -2.23 9.33
N ALA A 111 14.06 -2.22 8.01
CA ALA A 111 13.92 -3.43 7.19
C ALA A 111 15.20 -4.27 7.21
N ALA A 112 16.38 -3.64 7.27
CA ALA A 112 17.67 -4.32 7.30
C ALA A 112 17.83 -5.27 8.50
N ARG A 113 17.03 -5.09 9.56
CA ARG A 113 17.01 -5.95 10.75
C ARG A 113 16.07 -7.15 10.60
N THR A 114 15.46 -7.35 9.44
CA THR A 114 14.44 -8.38 9.18
C THR A 114 14.88 -9.32 8.06
N GLU A 115 14.46 -10.59 8.11
CA GLU A 115 14.71 -11.58 7.04
C GLU A 115 13.98 -11.22 5.73
N ASP A 116 12.99 -10.32 5.81
CA ASP A 116 12.23 -9.83 4.68
C ASP A 116 13.06 -9.00 3.70
N ALA A 117 14.15 -8.40 4.17
CA ALA A 117 15.09 -7.64 3.35
C ALA A 117 15.98 -8.53 2.47
N ARG A 118 16.07 -9.83 2.75
CA ARG A 118 16.95 -10.75 2.01
C ARG A 118 16.30 -11.16 0.70
N CYS A 119 17.04 -10.99 -0.39
CA CYS A 119 16.65 -11.43 -1.72
C CYS A 119 16.31 -12.92 -1.74
N SER A 120 15.17 -13.31 -2.30
CA SER A 120 14.79 -14.72 -2.40
C SER A 120 15.67 -15.55 -3.35
N VAL A 121 16.49 -14.91 -4.18
CA VAL A 121 17.35 -15.56 -5.18
C VAL A 121 18.77 -15.73 -4.66
N CYS A 122 19.40 -14.67 -4.19
CA CYS A 122 20.80 -14.69 -3.76
C CYS A 122 20.99 -14.63 -2.24
N ASP A 123 19.91 -14.49 -1.47
CA ASP A 123 19.91 -14.34 -0.01
C ASP A 123 20.73 -13.14 0.53
N GLY A 124 21.17 -12.26 -0.36
CA GLY A 124 21.86 -11.02 -0.05
C GLY A 124 20.90 -9.90 0.40
N PRO A 125 21.42 -8.85 1.06
CA PRO A 125 20.60 -7.76 1.60
C PRO A 125 19.96 -6.82 0.56
N GLY A 126 20.45 -6.80 -0.69
CA GLY A 126 19.96 -5.91 -1.77
C GLY A 126 20.07 -4.41 -1.46
N GLU A 127 19.76 -3.55 -2.45
CA GLU A 127 19.60 -2.10 -2.23
C GLU A 127 18.13 -1.77 -1.91
N LEU A 128 17.78 -1.66 -0.62
CA LEU A 128 16.41 -1.54 -0.10
C LEU A 128 15.52 -0.43 -0.69
N ARG A 129 16.10 0.57 -1.36
CA ARG A 129 15.37 1.72 -1.93
C ARG A 129 15.04 1.54 -3.42
N ASP A 130 15.71 0.61 -4.10
CA ASP A 130 15.64 0.42 -5.56
C ASP A 130 15.10 -0.96 -5.97
N LEU A 131 14.59 -1.75 -5.01
CA LEU A 131 14.15 -3.13 -5.22
C LEU A 131 12.83 -3.24 -6.01
N VAL A 132 12.91 -3.14 -7.33
CA VAL A 132 12.04 -3.94 -8.21
C VAL A 132 12.62 -5.35 -8.37
N PHE A 133 13.95 -5.48 -8.33
CA PHE A 133 14.69 -6.75 -8.33
C PHE A 133 16.01 -6.61 -7.54
N CYS A 134 16.57 -7.74 -7.10
CA CYS A 134 17.99 -7.82 -6.75
C CYS A 134 18.81 -8.05 -8.02
#